data_AF-A0A2V7F588-F1
#
_entry.id   AF-A0A2V7F588-F1
#
_cell.length_a   1.000
_cell.length_b   1.000
_cell.length_c   1.000
_cell.angle_alpha   90.00
_cell.angle_beta   90.00
_cell.angle_gamma   90.00
#
_symmetry.space_group_name_H-M   'P 1'
#
loop_
_entity.id
_entity.type
_entity.pdbx_description
1 polymer ?
#
loop_
_entity_poly.entity_id
_entity_poly.type
_entity_poly.pdbx_seq_one_letter_code
_entity_poly.pdbx_strand_id
1 'polypeptide(L)'
;MRVVATTLDAPSAPLVASPGVDPVTRQRLAEALLAAHRAPELASTLDELLIARFTDADPDAFDVMLERQRQAEAAGYTRLG
;
A
#
# COMPACT_ATOMS: atom_id res chain seq x y z
N MET A 1 -19.07 21.63 -6.62
CA MET A 1 -18.64 20.22 -6.77
C MET A 1 -19.40 19.38 -5.76
N ARG A 2 -19.90 18.19 -6.11
CA ARG A 2 -20.52 17.26 -5.14
C ARG A 2 -20.04 15.83 -5.38
N VAL A 3 -19.80 15.09 -4.30
CA VAL A 3 -19.55 13.64 -4.35
C VAL A 3 -20.88 12.93 -4.66
N VAL A 4 -20.87 11.97 -5.57
CA VAL A 4 -22.06 11.20 -5.99
C VAL A 4 -22.07 9.77 -5.46
N ALA A 5 -20.89 9.22 -5.14
CA ALA A 5 -20.71 7.93 -4.49
C ALA A 5 -19.29 7.85 -3.91
N THR A 6 -19.11 6.96 -2.95
CA THR A 6 -17.81 6.55 -2.40
C THR A 6 -17.71 5.04 -2.45
N THR A 7 -16.51 4.51 -2.62
CA THR A 7 -16.26 3.06 -2.53
C THR A 7 -16.07 2.63 -1.08
N LEU A 8 -16.22 1.34 -0.81
CA LEU A 8 -15.83 0.76 0.47
C LEU A 8 -14.32 0.93 0.68
N ASP A 9 -13.94 1.17 1.94
CA ASP A 9 -12.54 1.27 2.34
C ASP A 9 -11.74 0.04 1.92
N ALA A 10 -10.47 0.27 1.66
CA ALA A 10 -9.48 -0.73 1.31
C ALA A 10 -8.16 -0.35 1.95
N PRO A 11 -7.29 -1.32 2.28
CA PRO A 11 -5.93 -1.01 2.71
C PRO A 11 -5.21 -0.18 1.63
N SER A 12 -4.42 0.80 2.07
CA SER A 12 -3.50 1.51 1.20
C SER A 12 -2.53 0.54 0.52
N ALA A 13 -2.07 0.88 -0.68
CA ALA A 13 -1.14 0.04 -1.42
C ALA A 13 0.15 -0.23 -0.61
N PRO A 14 0.63 -1.49 -0.54
CA PRO A 14 1.84 -1.82 0.19
C PRO A 14 3.08 -1.50 -0.65
N LEU A 15 4.20 -1.27 0.01
CA LEU A 15 5.51 -1.32 -0.64
C LEU A 15 6.03 -2.76 -0.60
N VAL A 16 6.37 -3.29 -1.78
CA VAL A 16 6.83 -4.67 -1.94
C VAL A 16 8.26 -4.70 -2.47
N ALA A 17 9.10 -5.54 -1.86
CA ALA A 17 10.44 -5.80 -2.35
C ALA A 17 10.43 -7.02 -3.29
N SER A 18 11.26 -6.97 -4.34
CA SER A 18 11.49 -8.15 -5.18
C SER A 18 12.09 -9.30 -4.36
N PRO A 19 11.73 -10.58 -4.65
CA PRO A 19 12.35 -11.74 -4.01
C PRO A 19 13.87 -11.81 -4.18
N GLY A 20 14.43 -11.11 -5.18
CA GLY A 20 15.87 -11.05 -5.42
C GLY A 20 16.63 -10.04 -4.57
N VAL A 21 15.95 -9.20 -3.78
CA VAL A 21 16.59 -8.26 -2.86
C VAL A 21 17.08 -9.04 -1.64
N ASP A 22 18.34 -8.82 -1.24
CA ASP A 22 18.89 -9.54 -0.10
C ASP A 22 18.16 -9.17 1.21
N PRO A 23 18.03 -10.11 2.17
CA PRO A 23 17.22 -9.88 3.36
C PRO A 23 17.68 -8.71 4.24
N VAL A 24 18.98 -8.44 4.28
CA VAL A 24 19.55 -7.36 5.11
C VAL A 24 19.22 -6.00 4.52
N THR A 25 19.38 -5.83 3.21
CA THR A 25 18.97 -4.61 2.51
C THR A 25 17.48 -4.37 2.62
N ARG A 26 16.66 -5.42 2.45
CA ARG A 26 15.20 -5.33 2.63
C ARG A 26 14.84 -4.86 4.04
N GLN A 27 15.47 -5.43 5.07
CA GLN A 27 15.23 -5.05 6.46
C GLN A 27 15.61 -3.60 6.73
N ARG A 28 16.79 -3.16 6.28
CA ARG A 28 17.25 -1.77 6.45
C ARG A 28 16.35 -0.76 5.75
N LEU A 29 15.84 -1.09 4.57
CA LEU A 29 14.86 -0.27 3.85
C LEU A 29 13.55 -0.15 4.63
N ALA A 30 13.02 -1.26 5.14
CA ALA A 30 11.80 -1.26 5.94
C ALA A 30 11.98 -0.39 7.20
N GLU A 31 13.07 -0.59 7.95
CA GLU A 31 13.40 0.21 9.14
C GLU A 31 13.50 1.71 8.84
N ALA A 32 14.16 2.07 7.73
CA ALA A 32 14.29 3.47 7.31
C ALA A 32 12.93 4.10 6.99
N LEU A 33 12.07 3.39 6.26
CA LEU A 33 10.72 3.88 5.91
C LEU A 33 9.83 4.02 7.15
N LEU A 34 9.87 3.05 8.06
CA LEU A 34 9.13 3.11 9.34
C LEU A 34 9.59 4.31 10.20
N ALA A 35 10.88 4.65 10.14
CA ALA A 35 11.44 5.79 10.85
C ALA A 35 11.26 7.14 10.14
N ALA A 36 10.87 7.16 8.86
CA ALA A 36 10.88 8.37 8.03
C ALA A 36 10.07 9.53 8.61
N HIS A 37 8.92 9.25 9.23
CA HIS A 37 8.06 10.26 9.85
C HIS A 37 8.70 10.99 11.05
N ARG A 38 9.85 10.50 11.55
CA ARG A 38 10.63 11.12 12.64
C ARG A 38 11.84 11.89 12.14
N ALA A 39 12.15 11.84 10.85
CA ALA A 39 13.26 12.55 10.23
C ALA A 39 12.79 13.92 9.72
N PRO A 40 13.18 15.05 10.36
CA PRO A 40 12.72 16.38 9.97
C PRO A 40 12.99 16.72 8.50
N GLU A 41 14.11 16.23 7.96
CA GLU A 41 14.50 16.42 6.57
C GLU A 41 13.54 15.76 5.56
N LEU A 42 12.70 14.81 6.00
CA LEU A 42 11.71 14.12 5.15
C LEU A 42 10.30 14.69 5.29
N ALA A 43 10.06 15.64 6.20
CA ALA A 43 8.71 16.13 6.49
C ALA A 43 8.02 16.73 5.24
N SER A 44 8.72 17.58 4.49
CA SER A 44 8.20 18.16 3.24
C SER A 44 7.86 17.11 2.19
N THR A 45 8.75 16.12 2.00
CA THR A 45 8.53 15.01 1.08
C THR A 45 7.31 14.17 1.46
N LEU A 46 7.14 13.87 2.76
CA LEU A 46 6.00 13.10 3.25
C LEU A 46 4.67 13.87 3.07
N ASP A 47 4.68 15.17 3.33
CA ASP A 47 3.52 16.05 3.11
C ASP A 47 3.16 16.15 1.62
N GLU A 48 4.14 16.32 0.73
CA GLU A 48 3.94 16.35 -0.72
C GLU A 48 3.34 15.03 -1.25
N LEU A 49 3.72 13.90 -0.65
CA LEU A 49 3.19 12.58 -0.98
C LEU A 49 1.86 12.26 -0.28
N LEU A 50 1.37 13.13 0.60
CA LEU A 50 0.20 12.90 1.46
C LEU A 50 0.35 11.63 2.33
N ILE A 51 1.58 11.33 2.77
CA ILE A 51 1.90 10.17 3.60
C ILE A 51 2.17 10.64 5.02
N ALA A 52 1.28 10.28 5.96
CA ALA A 52 1.50 10.59 7.38
C ALA A 52 2.65 9.77 8.00
N ARG A 53 2.73 8.47 7.66
CA ARG A 53 3.79 7.55 8.07
C ARG A 53 3.66 6.22 7.33
N PHE A 54 4.74 5.44 7.35
CA PHE A 54 4.69 4.01 7.04
C PHE A 54 4.43 3.20 8.31
N THR A 55 3.80 2.04 8.16
CA THR A 55 3.59 1.05 9.22
C THR A 55 3.98 -0.33 8.71
N ASP A 56 4.17 -1.28 9.61
CA ASP A 56 4.35 -2.68 9.21
C ASP A 56 3.17 -3.12 8.34
N ALA A 57 3.49 -3.85 7.27
CA ALA A 57 2.50 -4.42 6.39
C ALA A 57 1.91 -5.67 7.06
N ASP A 58 0.59 -5.73 7.13
CA ASP A 58 -0.16 -6.95 7.42
C ASP A 58 -0.58 -7.57 6.07
N PRO A 59 0.02 -8.70 5.64
CA PRO A 59 -0.34 -9.34 4.38
C PRO A 59 -1.82 -9.72 4.31
N ASP A 60 -2.41 -10.13 5.44
CA ASP A 60 -3.79 -10.63 5.51
C ASP A 60 -4.80 -9.49 5.30
N ALA A 61 -4.42 -8.24 5.59
CA ALA A 61 -5.25 -7.07 5.31
C ALA A 61 -5.59 -6.92 3.81
N PHE A 62 -4.80 -7.52 2.92
CA PHE A 62 -5.00 -7.46 1.47
C PHE A 62 -5.92 -8.56 0.92
N ASP A 63 -6.41 -9.49 1.74
CA ASP A 63 -7.36 -10.53 1.32
C ASP A 63 -8.64 -9.97 0.72
N VAL A 64 -9.05 -8.76 1.15
CA VAL A 64 -10.18 -8.03 0.57
C VAL A 64 -10.02 -7.80 -0.94
N MET A 65 -8.78 -7.66 -1.43
CA MET A 65 -8.50 -7.48 -2.86
C MET A 65 -8.71 -8.77 -3.65
N LEU A 66 -8.33 -9.91 -3.05
CA LEU A 66 -8.55 -11.22 -3.65
C LEU A 66 -10.04 -11.53 -3.72
N GLU A 67 -10.79 -11.20 -2.67
CA GLU A 67 -12.25 -11.37 -2.66
C GLU A 67 -12.93 -10.49 -3.71
N ARG A 68 -12.54 -9.21 -3.80
CA ARG A 68 -13.05 -8.31 -4.84
C ARG A 68 -12.73 -8.82 -6.25
N GLN A 69 -11.55 -9.39 -6.46
CA GLN A 69 -11.20 -10.01 -7.74
C GLN A 69 -12.14 -11.19 -8.06
N ARG A 70 -12.40 -12.09 -7.10
CA ARG A 70 -13.33 -13.21 -7.30
C ARG A 70 -14.75 -12.74 -7.63
N GLN A 71 -15.23 -11.69 -6.96
CA GLN A 71 -16.53 -11.10 -7.23
C GLN A 71 -16.61 -10.47 -8.63
N ALA A 72 -15.54 -9.79 -9.05
CA ALA A 72 -15.44 -9.22 -10.39
C ALA A 72 -15.47 -10.32 -11.47
N GLU A 73 -14.71 -11.40 -11.27
CA GLU A 73 -14.71 -12.57 -12.16
C GLU A 73 -16.09 -13.23 -12.24
N ALA A 74 -16.77 -13.43 -11.10
CA ALA A 74 -18.13 -13.99 -11.06
C ALA A 74 -19.18 -13.09 -11.75
N ALA A 75 -18.96 -11.78 -11.76
CA ALA A 75 -19.80 -10.80 -12.46
C ALA A 75 -19.45 -10.65 -13.95
N GLY A 76 -18.49 -11.43 -14.47
CA GLY A 76 -18.09 -11.39 -15.88
C GLY A 76 -17.08 -10.29 -16.24
N TYR A 77 -16.48 -9.63 -15.25
CA TYR A 77 -15.39 -8.67 -15.45
C TYR A 77 -14.04 -9.41 -15.50
N THR A 78 -13.73 -10.01 -16.65
CA THR A 78 -12.46 -10.72 -16.87
C THR A 78 -11.27 -9.76 -16.86
N ARG A 79 -10.10 -10.24 -16.43
CA ARG A 79 -8.82 -9.51 -16.60
C ARG A 79 -8.66 -9.07 -18.06
N LEU A 80 -8.43 -7.77 -18.25
CA LEU A 80 -7.94 -7.23 -19.51
C LEU A 80 -6.52 -7.80 -19.70
N GLY A 81 -6.35 -8.65 -20.71
CA GLY A 81 -5.06 -9.22 -21.08
C GLY A 81 -4.09 -8.19 -21.65
#